data_AF-A0A1Y3X1G3-F1
#
_entry.id   AF-A0A1Y3X1G3-F1
#
_cell.length_a   1.000
_cell.length_b   1.000
_cell.length_c   1.000
_cell.angle_alpha   90.00
_cell.angle_beta   90.00
_cell.angle_gamma   90.00
#
_symmetry.space_group_name_H-M   'P 1'
#
loop_
_entity.id
_entity.type
_entity.pdbx_description
1 polymer ?
#
loop_
_entity_poly.entity_id
_entity_poly.type
_entity_poly.pdbx_seq_one_letter_code
_entity_poly.pdbx_strand_id
1 'polypeptide(L)'
;MTGLFFILLFWLIGNALSLLTGGYISGNIIGLILLFVSLCMHWVKAETIRPAARFLLGAMALFFVPYGVGLMDSYRVILENLWAILVSGIISTILVLFVTGKTFQSLNRRVRLRHIKQQRHHA
;
A
#
# COMPACT_ATOMS: atom_id res chain seq x y z
N MET A 1 14.09 16.16 -11.58
CA MET A 1 14.50 16.01 -10.16
C MET A 1 13.43 16.51 -9.17
N THR A 2 12.52 17.39 -9.56
CA THR A 2 11.45 17.95 -8.67
C THR A 2 10.48 16.91 -8.10
N GLY A 3 10.17 15.84 -8.83
CA GLY A 3 9.27 14.78 -8.32
C GLY A 3 9.76 14.09 -7.04
N LEU A 4 11.07 13.95 -6.87
CA LEU A 4 11.68 13.28 -5.72
C LEU A 4 11.56 14.16 -4.46
N PHE A 5 11.69 15.48 -4.63
CA PHE A 5 11.45 16.46 -3.59
C PHE A 5 10.02 16.40 -3.06
N PHE A 6 9.02 16.32 -3.94
CA PHE A 6 7.63 16.17 -3.52
C PHE A 6 7.42 14.88 -2.71
N ILE A 7 7.90 13.74 -3.20
CA ILE A 7 7.77 12.45 -2.50
C ILE A 7 8.37 12.53 -1.08
N LEU A 8 9.59 13.08 -0.95
CA LEU A 8 10.26 13.24 0.35
C LEU A 8 9.56 14.26 1.25
N LEU A 9 9.06 15.36 0.69
CA LEU A 9 8.33 16.39 1.44
C LEU A 9 7.04 15.82 2.03
N PHE A 10 6.24 15.09 1.25
CA PHE A 10 5.02 14.45 1.73
C PHE A 10 5.32 13.35 2.74
N TRP A 11 6.40 12.60 2.56
CA TRP A 11 6.86 11.64 3.56
C TRP A 11 7.24 12.32 4.88
N LEU A 12 7.96 13.45 4.84
CA LEU A 12 8.33 14.23 6.01
C LEU A 12 7.10 14.79 6.75
N ILE A 13 6.15 15.37 6.00
CA ILE A 13 4.88 15.87 6.54
C ILE A 13 4.08 14.72 7.15
N GLY A 14 4.01 13.58 6.48
CA GLY A 14 3.34 12.38 6.99
C GLY A 14 3.98 11.86 8.27
N ASN A 15 5.32 11.89 8.37
CA ASN A 15 6.03 11.51 9.59
C ASN A 15 5.78 12.49 10.75
N ALA A 16 5.79 13.79 10.47
CA ALA A 16 5.43 14.81 11.46
C ALA A 16 3.99 14.64 11.96
N LEU A 17 3.04 14.36 11.07
CA LEU A 17 1.64 14.08 11.42
C LEU A 17 1.49 12.75 12.18
N SER A 18 2.28 11.72 11.86
CA SER A 18 2.30 10.44 12.58
C SER A 18 2.72 10.63 14.05
N LEU A 19 3.73 11.49 14.28
CA LEU A 19 4.17 11.85 15.63
C LEU A 19 3.07 12.58 16.41
N LEU A 20 2.35 13.51 15.77
CA LEU A 20 1.22 14.22 16.38
C LEU A 20 0.02 13.31 16.66
N THR A 21 -0.20 12.29 15.83
CA THR A 21 -1.30 11.31 15.99
C THR A 21 -0.95 10.17 16.95
N GLY A 22 0.20 10.21 17.64
CA GLY A 22 0.58 9.23 18.64
C GLY A 22 1.04 7.88 18.06
N GLY A 23 1.42 7.84 16.78
CA GLY A 23 2.02 6.66 16.16
C GLY A 23 1.06 5.53 15.75
N TYR A 24 -0.26 5.72 15.85
CA TYR A 24 -1.24 4.70 15.41
C TYR A 24 -1.13 4.36 13.91
N ILE A 25 -0.75 5.34 13.10
CA ILE A 25 -0.60 5.21 11.66
C ILE A 25 0.83 5.58 11.31
N SER A 26 1.52 4.72 10.55
CA SER A 26 2.86 5.00 10.04
C SER A 26 2.86 6.26 9.18
N GLY A 27 3.84 7.14 9.38
CA GLY A 27 4.02 8.35 8.59
C GLY A 27 4.10 8.11 7.08
N ASN A 28 4.55 6.92 6.65
CA ASN A 28 4.58 6.55 5.23
C ASN A 28 3.16 6.42 4.64
N ILE A 29 2.22 5.84 5.39
CA ILE A 29 0.82 5.69 4.96
C ILE A 29 0.17 7.07 4.87
N ILE A 30 0.39 7.93 5.88
CA ILE A 30 -0.13 9.29 5.90
C ILE A 30 0.44 10.09 4.72
N GLY A 31 1.75 10.02 4.49
CA GLY A 31 2.41 10.68 3.36
C GLY A 31 1.88 10.25 2.00
N LEU A 32 1.59 8.96 1.81
CA LEU A 32 0.96 8.45 0.58
C LEU A 32 -0.46 8.99 0.39
N ILE A 33 -1.25 9.07 1.46
CA ILE A 33 -2.62 9.64 1.41
C ILE A 33 -2.56 11.13 1.07
N LEU A 34 -1.66 11.90 1.70
CA LEU A 34 -1.47 13.32 1.41
C LEU A 34 -1.04 13.57 -0.03
N LEU A 35 -0.06 12.79 -0.51
CA LEU A 35 0.38 12.86 -1.90
C LEU A 35 -0.81 12.58 -2.82
N PHE A 36 -1.57 11.51 -2.57
CA PHE A 36 -2.75 11.16 -3.34
C PHE A 36 -3.79 12.28 -3.39
N VAL A 37 -4.14 12.88 -2.24
CA VAL A 37 -5.06 14.03 -2.16
C VAL A 37 -4.52 15.22 -2.95
N SER A 38 -3.22 15.49 -2.87
CA SER A 38 -2.58 16.57 -3.61
C SER A 38 -2.60 16.35 -5.13
N LEU A 39 -2.55 15.10 -5.60
CA LEU A 39 -2.76 14.78 -7.02
C LEU A 39 -4.22 14.98 -7.42
N CYS A 40 -5.17 14.56 -6.57
CA CYS A 40 -6.61 14.77 -6.82
C CYS A 40 -6.98 16.26 -6.91
N MET A 41 -6.37 17.11 -6.08
CA MET A 41 -6.57 18.56 -6.11
C MET A 41 -5.77 19.26 -7.24
N HIS A 42 -5.04 18.51 -8.08
CA HIS A 42 -4.15 19.04 -9.12
C HIS A 42 -3.05 20.01 -8.63
N TRP A 43 -2.79 20.10 -7.32
CA TRP A 43 -1.70 20.90 -6.77
C TRP A 43 -0.32 20.40 -7.20
N VAL A 44 -0.19 19.10 -7.43
CA VAL A 44 1.04 18.52 -7.99
C VAL A 44 0.71 17.73 -9.25
N LYS A 45 1.37 18.08 -10.35
CA LYS A 45 1.21 17.38 -11.63
C LYS A 45 1.80 15.98 -11.54
N ALA A 46 0.98 14.98 -11.88
CA ALA A 46 1.41 13.58 -11.89
C ALA A 46 2.64 13.34 -12.78
N GLU A 47 2.75 14.08 -13.89
CA GLU A 47 3.89 14.04 -14.82
C GLU A 47 5.23 14.36 -14.14
N THR A 48 5.23 15.24 -13.14
CA THR A 48 6.44 15.63 -12.41
C THR A 48 6.90 14.54 -11.44
N ILE A 49 5.95 13.82 -10.83
CA ILE A 49 6.23 12.77 -9.82
C ILE A 49 6.54 11.43 -10.49
N ARG A 50 5.86 11.11 -11.59
CA ARG A 50 5.95 9.81 -12.28
C ARG A 50 7.38 9.34 -12.59
N PRO A 51 8.30 10.17 -13.14
CA PRO A 51 9.67 9.73 -13.40
C PRO A 51 10.45 9.43 -12.11
N ALA A 52 10.25 10.23 -11.05
CA ALA A 52 10.88 9.98 -9.75
C ALA A 52 10.33 8.71 -9.09
N ALA A 53 9.00 8.51 -9.09
CA ALA A 53 8.38 7.30 -8.58
C ALA A 53 8.85 6.05 -9.33
N ARG A 54 8.96 6.11 -10.67
CA ARG A 54 9.49 5.00 -11.49
C ARG A 54 10.94 4.68 -11.16
N PHE A 55 11.77 5.71 -10.94
CA PHE A 55 13.15 5.52 -10.52
C PHE A 55 13.25 4.84 -9.16
N LEU A 56 12.49 5.30 -8.15
CA LEU A 56 12.44 4.65 -6.83
C LEU A 56 11.93 3.21 -6.92
N LEU A 57 10.87 2.96 -7.70
CA LEU A 57 10.35 1.61 -7.92
C LEU A 57 11.38 0.70 -8.60
N GLY A 58 12.14 1.21 -9.57
CA GLY A 58 13.23 0.47 -10.22
C GLY A 58 14.38 0.16 -9.27
N ALA A 59 14.67 1.06 -8.33
CA ALA A 59 15.68 0.86 -7.30
C ALA A 59 15.19 0.05 -6.08
N MET A 60 13.93 -0.42 -6.05
CA MET A 60 13.36 -1.17 -4.91
C MET A 60 14.20 -2.37 -4.51
N ALA A 61 14.74 -3.11 -5.48
CA ALA A 61 15.62 -4.25 -5.21
C ALA A 61 16.83 -3.84 -4.36
N LEU A 62 17.43 -2.68 -4.63
CA LEU A 62 18.57 -2.15 -3.88
C LEU A 62 18.18 -1.77 -2.44
N PHE A 63 16.96 -1.28 -2.20
CA PHE A 63 16.46 -1.01 -0.84
C PHE A 63 16.10 -2.28 -0.06
N PHE A 64 15.78 -3.39 -0.75
CA PHE A 64 15.54 -4.68 -0.09
C PHE A 64 16.82 -5.36 0.40
N VAL A 65 17.97 -5.13 -0.24
CA VAL A 65 19.26 -5.70 0.18
C VAL A 65 19.57 -5.37 1.65
N PRO A 66 19.67 -4.10 2.10
CA PRO A 66 20.00 -3.76 3.49
C PRO A 66 18.99 -4.34 4.49
N TYR A 67 17.70 -4.34 4.13
CA TYR A 67 16.64 -4.95 4.94
C TYR A 67 16.84 -6.47 5.09
N GLY A 68 17.23 -7.15 4.00
CA GLY A 68 17.52 -8.59 3.99
C GLY A 68 18.76 -8.95 4.82
N VAL A 69 19.86 -8.19 4.71
CA VAL A 69 21.06 -8.45 5.53
C VAL A 69 20.80 -8.22 7.02
N GLY A 70 19.96 -7.25 7.38
CA GLY A 70 19.53 -7.06 8.77
C GLY A 70 18.78 -8.27 9.33
N LEU A 71 18.03 -8.97 8.48
CA LEU A 71 17.34 -10.20 8.86
C LEU A 71 18.30 -11.38 9.12
N MET A 72 19.53 -11.34 8.56
CA MET A 72 20.54 -12.38 8.78
C MET A 72 21.05 -12.42 10.23
N ASP A 73 20.87 -11.35 11.01
CA ASP A 73 21.17 -11.35 12.45
C ASP A 73 20.31 -12.37 13.22
N SER A 74 19.06 -12.58 12.78
CA SER A 74 18.13 -13.57 13.33
C SER A 74 18.06 -14.88 12.52
N TYR A 75 19.06 -15.15 11.68
CA TYR A 75 19.04 -16.26 10.72
C TYR A 75 18.79 -17.64 11.36
N ARG A 76 19.34 -17.88 12.56
CA ARG A 76 19.15 -19.16 13.28
C ARG A 76 17.69 -19.42 13.65
N VAL A 77 16.99 -18.43 14.19
CA VAL A 77 15.58 -18.54 14.58
C VAL A 77 14.68 -18.75 13.37
N ILE A 78 15.03 -18.12 12.25
CA ILE A 78 14.32 -18.27 10.99
C ILE A 78 14.48 -19.69 10.47
N LEU A 79 15.71 -20.23 10.43
CA LEU A 79 15.98 -21.61 9.98
C LEU A 79 15.18 -22.66 10.75
N GLU A 80 15.11 -22.55 12.07
CA GLU A 80 14.36 -23.48 12.92
C GLU A 80 12.83 -23.40 12.68
N ASN A 81 12.33 -22.22 12.31
CA ASN A 81 10.90 -21.97 12.11
C ASN A 81 10.52 -21.81 10.62
N LEU A 82 11.42 -22.13 9.69
CA LEU A 82 11.20 -21.93 8.26
C LEU A 82 9.90 -22.57 7.79
N TRP A 83 9.62 -23.78 8.29
CA TRP A 83 8.40 -24.47 7.92
C TRP A 83 7.15 -23.77 8.42
N ALA A 84 7.16 -23.31 9.67
CA ALA A 84 6.04 -22.56 10.23
C ALA A 84 5.81 -21.25 9.48
N ILE A 85 6.87 -20.53 9.10
CA ILE A 85 6.79 -19.27 8.36
C ILE A 85 6.22 -19.50 6.94
N LEU A 86 6.74 -20.50 6.21
CA LEU A 86 6.26 -20.82 4.86
C LEU A 86 4.79 -21.24 4.86
N VAL A 87 4.43 -22.19 5.75
CA VAL A 87 3.08 -22.73 5.82
C VAL A 87 2.09 -21.63 6.26
N SER A 88 2.41 -20.88 7.31
CA SER A 88 1.55 -19.78 7.77
C SER A 88 1.40 -18.67 6.73
N GLY A 89 2.48 -18.31 6.03
CA GLY A 89 2.46 -17.30 4.97
C GLY A 89 1.59 -17.71 3.77
N ILE A 90 1.74 -18.94 3.29
CA ILE A 90 0.94 -19.47 2.17
C ILE A 90 -0.54 -19.56 2.57
N ILE A 91 -0.84 -20.18 3.72
CA ILE A 91 -2.21 -20.34 4.19
C ILE A 91 -2.87 -18.97 4.41
N SER A 92 -2.18 -18.04 5.06
CA SER A 92 -2.68 -16.68 5.31
C SER A 92 -2.95 -15.95 3.99
N THR A 93 -2.05 -16.04 3.01
CA THR A 93 -2.23 -15.40 1.71
C THR A 93 -3.46 -15.96 0.97
N ILE A 94 -3.61 -17.28 0.92
CA ILE A 94 -4.78 -17.93 0.28
C ILE A 94 -6.06 -17.51 1.00
N LEU A 95 -6.05 -17.52 2.33
CA LEU A 95 -7.22 -17.17 3.13
C LEU A 95 -7.62 -15.70 2.94
N VAL A 96 -6.66 -14.78 2.98
CA VAL A 96 -6.89 -13.35 2.73
C VAL A 96 -7.44 -13.12 1.32
N LEU A 97 -6.87 -13.78 0.30
CA LEU A 97 -7.36 -13.67 -1.08
C LEU A 97 -8.79 -14.21 -1.22
N PHE A 98 -9.09 -15.34 -0.56
CA PHE A 98 -10.43 -15.94 -0.59
C PHE A 98 -11.47 -15.06 0.09
N VAL A 99 -11.18 -14.57 1.30
CA VAL A 99 -12.08 -13.70 2.07
C VAL A 99 -12.28 -12.36 1.36
N THR A 100 -11.20 -11.74 0.89
CA THR A 100 -11.27 -10.48 0.14
C THR A 100 -12.05 -10.65 -1.16
N GLY A 101 -11.79 -11.73 -1.91
CA GLY A 101 -12.50 -12.07 -3.13
C GLY A 101 -14.00 -12.28 -2.90
N LYS A 102 -14.38 -13.05 -1.87
CA LYS A 102 -15.78 -13.24 -1.46
C LYS A 102 -16.45 -11.93 -1.05
N THR A 103 -15.74 -11.09 -0.30
CA THR A 103 -16.24 -9.79 0.16
C THR A 103 -16.50 -8.88 -1.04
N PHE A 104 -15.54 -8.79 -1.95
CA PHE A 104 -15.67 -8.02 -3.19
C PHE A 104 -16.80 -8.54 -4.07
N GLN A 105 -16.92 -9.86 -4.24
CA GLN A 105 -17.97 -10.46 -5.04
C GLN A 105 -19.36 -10.23 -4.44
N SER A 106 -19.50 -10.28 -3.10
CA SER A 106 -20.74 -9.97 -2.38
C SER A 106 -21.12 -8.50 -2.56
N LEU A 107 -20.17 -7.58 -2.40
CA LEU A 107 -20.40 -6.14 -2.59
C LEU A 107 -20.78 -5.83 -4.04
N ASN A 108 -20.05 -6.37 -5.01
CA ASN A 108 -20.31 -6.16 -6.43
C ASN A 108 -21.67 -6.74 -6.86
N ARG A 109 -22.07 -7.91 -6.33
CA ARG A 109 -23.39 -8.50 -6.59
C ARG A 109 -24.52 -7.61 -6.03
N ARG A 110 -24.33 -6.97 -4.87
CA ARG A 110 -25.30 -6.02 -4.30
C ARG A 110 -25.42 -4.74 -5.11
N VAL A 111 -24.30 -4.21 -5.61
CA VAL A 111 -24.28 -3.01 -6.47
C VAL A 111 -24.96 -3.27 -7.82
N ARG A 112 -24.66 -4.40 -8.47
CA ARG A 112 -25.25 -4.77 -9.76
C ARG A 112 -26.78 -4.97 -9.70
N LEU A 113 -27.28 -5.58 -8.62
CA LEU A 113 -28.72 -5.79 -8.42
C LEU A 113 -29.49 -4.49 -8.15
N ARG A 114 -28.85 -3.48 -7.52
CA ARG A 114 -29.46 -2.15 -7.35
C ARG A 114 -29.61 -1.41 -8.68
N HIS A 115 -28.59 -1.48 -9.55
CA HIS A 115 -28.67 -0.87 -10.88
C HIS A 115 -29.78 -1.46 -11.75
N ILE A 116 -29.99 -2.78 -11.74
CA ILE A 116 -31.07 -3.44 -12.50
C ILE A 116 -32.46 -3.05 -11.97
N LYS A 117 -32.62 -2.92 -10.64
CA LYS A 117 -33.89 -2.46 -10.05
C LYS A 117 -34.20 -0.99 -10.38
N GLN A 118 -33.18 -0.13 -10.47
CA GLN A 118 -33.36 1.28 -10.81
C GLN A 118 -33.77 1.48 -12.28
N GLN A 119 -33.22 0.70 -13.21
CA GLN A 119 -33.66 0.75 -14.62
C GLN A 119 -35.11 0.27 -14.80
N ARG A 120 -35.56 -0.70 -14.00
CA ARG A 120 -36.94 -1.21 -14.05
C ARG A 120 -38.00 -0.25 -13.49
N HIS A 121 -37.61 0.78 -12.73
CA HIS A 121 -38.55 1.78 -12.20
C HIS A 121 -38.74 2.98 -13.14
N HIS A 122 -37.92 3.09 -14.20
CA HIS A 122 -37.99 4.15 -15.20
C HIS A 122 -38.52 3.66 -16.57
N ALA A 123 -38.98 2.41 -16.65
CA ALA A 123 -39.63 1.80 -17.82
C ALA A 123 -41.06 1.39 -17.44
#